data_AF-A0A1J3EV14-F1
#
_entry.id   AF-A0A1J3EV14-F1
#
_cell.length_a   1.000
_cell.length_b   1.000
_cell.length_c   1.000
_cell.angle_alpha   90.00
_cell.angle_beta   90.00
_cell.angle_gamma   90.00
#
_symmetry.space_group_name_H-M   'P 1'
#
loop_
_entity.id
_entity.type
_entity.pdbx_description
1 polymer ?
#
loop_
_entity_poly.entity_id
_entity_poly.type
_entity_poly.pdbx_seq_one_letter_code
_entity_poly.pdbx_strand_id
1 'polypeptide(L)'
;EVFRLRGHYMSCDAFERFKGDDGKLKVSLAEDVKGMLQLYEAAHLGTTSENIMEDLLTLARNQLESLAVQEASSNPNLSRHIRNALYRARYQNME
;
A
#
# COMPACT_ATOMS: atom_id res chain seq x y z
N GLU A 1 -1.66 2.04 10.38
CA GLU A 1 -0.83 3.26 10.48
C GLU A 1 -0.87 3.89 11.88
N VAL A 2 -1.96 4.57 12.29
CA VAL A 2 -2.04 5.34 13.55
C VAL A 2 -1.55 4.58 14.79
N PHE A 3 -2.01 3.35 15.02
CA PHE A 3 -1.60 2.55 16.17
C PHE A 3 -0.09 2.26 16.18
N ARG A 4 0.46 1.78 15.06
CA ARG A 4 1.88 1.44 14.93
C ARG A 4 2.79 2.65 15.11
N LEU A 5 2.42 3.80 14.54
CA LEU A 5 3.17 5.06 14.72
C LEU A 5 3.17 5.57 16.17
N ARG A 6 2.16 5.21 16.95
CA ARG A 6 2.04 5.57 18.36
C ARG A 6 2.68 4.52 19.29
N GLY A 7 3.37 3.52 18.74
CA GLY A 7 4.00 2.45 19.52
C GLY A 7 3.01 1.39 20.01
N HIS A 8 1.76 1.40 19.55
CA HIS A 8 0.79 0.37 19.86
C HIS A 8 0.89 -0.77 18.85
N TYR A 9 1.08 -1.99 19.36
CA TYR A 9 1.07 -3.18 18.53
C TYR A 9 -0.30 -3.37 17.88
N MET A 10 -0.30 -3.55 16.56
CA MET A 10 -1.45 -3.93 15.77
C MET A 10 -0.99 -5.05 14.85
N SER A 11 -1.56 -6.25 15.01
CA SER A 11 -1.16 -7.43 14.22
C SER A 11 -1.30 -7.19 12.71
N CYS A 12 -0.35 -7.72 11.94
CA CYS A 12 -0.43 -7.75 10.49
C CYS A 12 -1.56 -8.64 9.96
N ASP A 13 -2.09 -9.56 10.76
CA ASP A 13 -3.21 -10.43 10.35
C ASP A 13 -4.45 -9.60 9.96
N ALA A 14 -4.55 -8.36 10.46
CA ALA A 14 -5.57 -7.41 10.06
C ALA A 14 -5.53 -7.05 8.55
N PHE A 15 -4.44 -7.35 7.85
CA PHE A 15 -4.29 -7.15 6.41
C PHE A 15 -4.67 -8.39 5.58
N GLU A 16 -4.77 -9.59 6.17
CA GLU A 16 -5.15 -10.81 5.43
C GLU A 16 -6.53 -10.68 4.78
N ARG A 17 -7.44 -9.92 5.39
CA ARG A 17 -8.76 -9.61 4.80
C ARG A 17 -8.71 -8.90 3.45
N PHE A 18 -7.58 -8.31 3.08
CA PHE A 18 -7.38 -7.63 1.79
C PHE A 18 -6.81 -8.54 0.72
N LYS A 19 -6.33 -9.74 1.09
CA LYS A 19 -5.91 -10.76 0.16
C LYS A 19 -7.11 -11.64 -0.23
N GLY A 20 -7.17 -12.02 -1.50
CA GLY A 20 -8.07 -13.05 -2.00
C GLY A 20 -7.50 -14.44 -1.76
N ASP A 21 -8.30 -15.46 -2.07
CA ASP A 21 -7.91 -16.87 -1.90
C ASP A 21 -6.70 -17.26 -2.79
N ASP A 22 -6.43 -16.48 -3.84
CA ASP A 22 -5.27 -16.61 -4.73
C ASP A 22 -4.00 -15.90 -4.21
N GLY A 23 -4.07 -15.30 -3.01
CA GLY A 23 -2.99 -14.55 -2.39
C GLY A 23 -2.78 -13.14 -2.98
N LYS A 24 -3.56 -12.74 -3.99
CA LYS A 24 -3.51 -11.39 -4.58
C LYS A 24 -4.41 -10.43 -3.81
N LEU A 25 -4.29 -9.14 -4.07
CA LEU A 25 -5.21 -8.15 -3.51
C LEU A 25 -6.61 -8.36 -4.10
N LYS A 26 -7.63 -8.27 -3.25
CA LYS A 26 -9.03 -8.31 -3.68
C LYS A 26 -9.29 -7.24 -4.73
N VAL A 27 -10.06 -7.59 -5.77
CA VAL A 27 -10.41 -6.67 -6.87
C VAL A 27 -11.02 -5.37 -6.37
N SER A 28 -11.89 -5.44 -5.36
CA SER A 28 -12.50 -4.26 -4.74
C SER A 28 -11.50 -3.29 -4.12
N LEU A 29 -10.35 -3.79 -3.65
CA LEU A 29 -9.26 -2.95 -3.16
C LEU A 29 -8.34 -2.49 -4.29
N ALA A 30 -8.17 -3.31 -5.33
CA ALA A 30 -7.34 -2.98 -6.49
C ALA A 30 -7.86 -1.75 -7.25
N GLU A 31 -9.17 -1.51 -7.22
CA GLU A 31 -9.82 -0.34 -7.83
C GLU A 31 -9.89 0.89 -6.90
N ASP A 32 -9.69 0.71 -5.58
CA ASP A 32 -9.66 1.81 -4.61
C ASP A 32 -8.26 2.42 -4.51
N VAL A 33 -7.99 3.43 -5.33
CA VAL A 33 -6.71 4.16 -5.34
C VAL A 33 -6.34 4.69 -3.95
N LYS A 34 -7.31 5.20 -3.17
CA LYS A 34 -7.05 5.80 -1.86
C LYS A 34 -6.74 4.72 -0.83
N GLY A 35 -7.52 3.64 -0.81
CA GLY A 35 -7.27 2.47 0.00
C GLY A 35 -5.92 1.84 -0.31
N MET A 36 -5.54 1.78 -1.59
CA MET A 36 -4.26 1.25 -2.04
C MET A 36 -3.06 2.10 -1.60
N LEU A 37 -3.17 3.43 -1.70
CA LEU A 37 -2.16 4.34 -1.17
C LEU A 37 -1.99 4.19 0.35
N GLN A 38 -3.09 4.08 1.09
CA GLN A 38 -3.05 3.85 2.53
C GLN A 38 -2.43 2.50 2.90
N LEU A 39 -2.75 1.44 2.14
CA LEU A 39 -2.13 0.13 2.32
C LEU A 39 -0.62 0.19 2.06
N TYR A 40 -0.21 0.81 0.96
CA TYR A 40 1.20 1.00 0.61
C TYR A 40 1.96 1.76 1.70
N GLU A 41 1.39 2.86 2.22
CA GLU A 41 2.00 3.60 3.34
C GLU A 41 2.06 2.75 4.61
N ALA A 42 0.98 2.06 4.96
CA ALA A 42 0.94 1.22 6.16
C ALA A 42 1.90 0.02 6.10
N ALA A 43 2.12 -0.55 4.91
CA ALA A 43 3.04 -1.68 4.69
C ALA A 43 4.50 -1.33 5.04
N HIS A 44 4.90 -0.06 4.93
CA HIS A 44 6.23 0.40 5.35
C HIS A 44 6.43 0.43 6.87
N LEU A 45 5.37 0.27 7.66
CA LEU A 45 5.45 0.19 9.12
C LEU A 45 5.57 -1.26 9.63
N GLY A 46 5.92 -2.20 8.74
CA GLY A 46 6.22 -3.58 9.07
C GLY A 46 7.55 -3.72 9.81
N THR A 47 7.68 -4.76 10.63
CA THR A 47 8.97 -5.18 11.21
C THR A 47 9.61 -6.28 10.37
N THR A 48 10.90 -6.55 10.58
CA THR A 48 11.63 -7.63 9.88
C THR A 48 11.08 -9.04 10.13
N SER A 49 10.26 -9.21 11.17
CA SER A 49 9.57 -10.48 11.47
C SER A 49 8.22 -10.63 10.74
N GLU A 50 7.76 -9.61 10.01
CA GLU A 50 6.43 -9.56 9.41
C GLU A 50 6.50 -9.66 7.87
N ASN A 51 6.86 -10.83 7.35
CA ASN A 51 7.01 -11.10 5.90
C ASN A 51 5.77 -10.70 5.07
N ILE A 52 4.58 -10.82 5.65
CA ILE A 52 3.32 -10.37 5.03
C ILE A 52 3.35 -8.89 4.62
N MET A 53 4.08 -8.04 5.34
CA MET A 53 4.17 -6.61 5.04
C MET A 53 5.01 -6.34 3.78
N GLU A 54 6.07 -7.13 3.57
CA GLU A 54 6.89 -7.06 2.35
C GLU A 54 6.11 -7.53 1.12
N ASP A 55 5.35 -8.61 1.26
CA ASP A 55 4.44 -9.12 0.22
C ASP A 55 3.38 -8.06 -0.13
N LEU A 56 2.71 -7.49 0.86
CA LEU A 56 1.70 -6.45 0.66
C LEU A 56 2.29 -5.19 0.05
N LEU A 57 3.50 -4.82 0.44
CA LEU A 57 4.21 -3.69 -0.13
C LEU A 57 4.43 -3.88 -1.63
N THR A 58 4.88 -5.07 -2.03
CA THR A 58 5.10 -5.43 -3.44
C THR A 58 3.80 -5.45 -4.23
N LEU A 59 2.74 -6.06 -3.69
CA LEU A 59 1.42 -6.11 -4.34
C LEU A 59 0.82 -4.71 -4.51
N ALA A 60 0.85 -3.88 -3.45
CA ALA A 60 0.31 -2.54 -3.49
C ALA A 60 1.09 -1.64 -4.45
N ARG A 61 2.43 -1.77 -4.47
CA ARG A 61 3.29 -1.06 -5.42
C ARG A 61 2.92 -1.38 -6.87
N ASN A 62 2.82 -2.65 -7.22
CA ASN A 62 2.50 -3.09 -8.59
C ASN A 62 1.13 -2.55 -9.03
N GLN A 63 0.14 -2.59 -8.13
CA GLN A 63 -1.18 -2.05 -8.43
C GLN A 63 -1.16 -0.52 -8.61
N LEU A 64 -0.45 0.21 -7.76
CA LEU A 64 -0.32 1.67 -7.88
C LEU A 64 0.42 2.08 -9.15
N GLU A 65 1.44 1.34 -9.58
CA GLU A 65 2.13 1.58 -10.85
C GLU A 65 1.18 1.40 -12.04
N SER A 66 0.36 0.34 -12.03
CA SER A 66 -0.70 0.11 -13.03
C SER A 66 -1.73 1.25 -13.05
N LEU A 67 -2.25 1.63 -11.88
CA LEU A 67 -3.21 2.74 -11.74
C LEU A 67 -2.62 4.08 -12.20
N ALA A 68 -1.34 4.35 -11.91
CA ALA A 68 -0.69 5.58 -12.35
C ALA A 68 -0.57 5.67 -13.88
N VAL A 69 -0.44 4.54 -14.58
CA VAL A 69 -0.43 4.49 -16.04
C VAL A 69 -1.85 4.69 -16.59
N GLN A 70 -2.84 4.01 -16.00
CA GLN A 70 -4.25 4.13 -16.41
C GLN A 70 -4.77 5.56 -16.24
N GLU A 71 -4.48 6.19 -15.10
CA GLU A 71 -4.93 7.56 -14.79
C GLU A 71 -4.12 8.65 -15.50
N ALA A 72 -3.04 8.30 -16.22
CA ALA A 72 -2.18 9.30 -16.87
C ALA A 72 -2.94 10.15 -17.90
N SER A 73 -3.94 9.58 -18.57
CA SER A 73 -4.79 10.27 -19.56
C SER A 73 -6.08 10.82 -18.95
N SER A 74 -6.70 10.08 -18.03
CA SER A 74 -8.01 10.42 -17.43
C SER A 74 -7.88 11.46 -16.32
N ASN A 75 -6.91 11.30 -15.40
CA ASN A 75 -6.69 12.17 -14.27
C ASN A 75 -5.18 12.36 -13.99
N PRO A 76 -4.52 13.27 -14.72
CA PRO A 76 -3.08 13.50 -14.58
C PRO A 76 -2.64 13.92 -13.17
N ASN A 77 -3.53 14.58 -12.41
CA ASN A 77 -3.25 14.98 -11.03
C ASN A 77 -3.20 13.77 -10.10
N LEU A 78 -4.12 12.82 -10.28
CA LEU A 78 -4.13 11.57 -9.53
C LEU A 78 -2.93 10.70 -9.90
N SER A 79 -2.63 10.54 -11.19
CA SER A 79 -1.43 9.83 -11.66
C SER A 79 -0.15 10.41 -11.04
N ARG A 80 0.00 11.74 -11.03
CA ARG A 80 1.13 12.42 -10.39
C ARG A 80 1.17 12.19 -8.88
N HIS A 81 0.02 12.22 -8.20
CA HIS A 81 -0.05 11.93 -6.77
C HIS A 81 0.42 10.51 -6.45
N ILE A 82 -0.04 9.51 -7.21
CA ILE A 82 0.38 8.12 -7.06
C ILE A 82 1.90 7.98 -7.28
N ARG A 83 2.44 8.56 -8.35
CA ARG A 83 3.89 8.52 -8.64
C ARG A 83 4.72 9.15 -7.53
N ASN A 84 4.26 10.26 -6.96
CA ASN A 84 4.94 10.92 -5.85
C ASN A 84 4.96 10.02 -4.60
N ALA A 85 3.85 9.38 -4.27
CA ALA A 85 3.76 8.45 -3.15
C ALA A 85 4.69 7.23 -3.33
N LEU A 86 4.77 6.69 -4.54
CA LEU A 86 5.67 5.57 -4.88
C LEU A 86 7.16 5.96 -4.86
N TYR A 87 7.49 7.21 -5.19
CA TYR A 87 8.86 7.72 -5.19
C TYR A 87 9.37 8.01 -3.77
N ARG A 88 8.49 8.50 -2.90
CA ARG A 88 8.80 8.81 -1.50
C ARG A 88 7.67 8.28 -0.62
N ALA A 89 7.78 7.03 -0.22
CA ALA A 89 6.88 6.51 0.79
C ALA A 89 7.08 7.29 2.10
N ARG A 90 5.97 7.69 2.74
CA ARG A 90 5.98 8.53 3.95
C ARG A 90 6.89 7.99 5.06
N TYR A 91 7.09 6.68 5.11
CA TYR A 91 7.79 5.99 6.19
C TYR A 91 9.12 5.34 5.80
N GLN A 92 9.61 5.54 4.57
CA GLN A 92 10.96 5.11 4.18
C GLN A 92 12.09 5.90 4.87
N ASN A 93 11.76 6.93 5.66
CA ASN A 93 12.73 7.81 6.35
C ASN A 93 12.63 7.74 7.88
N MET A 94 11.95 6.76 8.48
CA MET A 94 12.11 6.53 9.92
C MET A 94 13.37 5.69 10.13
N GLU A 95 14.51 6.39 10.18
CA GLU A 95 15.75 5.93 10.80
C GLU A 95 15.57 5.67 12.30
#